data_AF-A0A2T5VCD0-F1
#
_entry.id   AF-A0A2T5VCD0-F1
#
_cell.length_a   1.000
_cell.length_b   1.000
_cell.length_c   1.000
_cell.angle_alpha   90.00
_cell.angle_beta   90.00
_cell.angle_gamma   90.00
#
_symmetry.space_group_name_H-M   'P 1'
#
loop_
_entity.id
_entity.type
_entity.pdbx_description
1 polymer ?
#
loop_
_entity_poly.entity_id
_entity_poly.type
_entity_poly.pdbx_seq_one_letter_code
_entity_poly.pdbx_strand_id
1 'polypeptide(L)'
;MTAVLKPLPPREAIAALRRRRQTLAPTFAWQDVYAAEHAAMFTVAKSAGYDILTDILAGLETALKDGGTLRDFTRDLTPILQQKGWWGRKAVVDPETGEPVLAQLGSPRRLQTIFDVNMRVSYAAGHWSQFQRTKAARPYLRYVAILDERTRPEHAARHNLCLPVDHPYWKTWAPPCGWNCRCTLQSLSERDVERMRSQLKFTPPPDEYREWTNKRTGEVRSVPVGIDPGWDYNPGEAGHLATLQKLEAKYDRRGQGLLFGELPKEWPKGPETPEAAEELASEIDRAQREWTDSLDEDKLDAIAFYKAEGHRLANRLLRDGWYGLNGEEDDAEIEAAKEMTADLHRALKTAAFPRTVTTFRGVDADTAEQFAKLEPGDLFLDKGFYSSSLYEPIAQAFGDFVVETRVPKGAHAVALVHYIPDVNHVEYEVLLDAGYRFRVIEKTEDRLVLEVITGREDEA
;
A
#
# COMPACT_ATOMS: atom_id res chain seq x y z
N MET A 1 -29.80 4.11 32.13
CA MET A 1 -29.77 4.20 30.65
C MET A 1 -28.84 3.12 30.14
N THR A 2 -29.32 2.19 29.34
CA THR A 2 -28.49 1.18 28.70
C THR A 2 -27.78 1.84 27.52
N ALA A 3 -26.44 1.91 27.54
CA ALA A 3 -25.68 2.46 26.43
C ALA A 3 -25.89 1.55 25.20
N VAL A 4 -26.52 2.08 24.15
CA VAL A 4 -26.61 1.38 22.86
C VAL A 4 -25.30 1.62 22.14
N LEU A 5 -24.41 0.63 22.18
CA LEU A 5 -23.13 0.68 21.47
C LEU A 5 -23.36 0.35 20.00
N LYS A 6 -23.00 1.27 19.09
CA LYS A 6 -23.01 1.03 17.65
C LYS A 6 -21.69 0.36 17.26
N PRO A 7 -21.71 -0.88 16.73
CA PRO A 7 -20.47 -1.53 16.28
C PRO A 7 -19.88 -0.76 15.09
N LEU A 8 -18.58 -0.51 15.14
CA LEU A 8 -17.84 0.09 14.03
C LEU A 8 -17.39 -0.99 13.05
N PRO A 9 -17.47 -0.75 11.72
CA PRO A 9 -17.01 -1.71 10.75
C PRO A 9 -15.48 -1.88 10.82
N PRO A 10 -14.96 -3.10 10.68
CA PRO A 10 -13.51 -3.37 10.70
C PRO A 10 -12.87 -2.89 9.38
N ARG A 11 -12.64 -1.59 9.26
CA ARG A 11 -12.22 -0.90 8.02
C ARG A 11 -11.00 -1.54 7.36
N GLU A 12 -9.98 -1.89 8.15
CA GLU A 12 -8.75 -2.49 7.61
C GLU A 12 -8.95 -3.92 7.10
N ALA A 13 -9.79 -4.71 7.77
CA ALA A 13 -10.16 -6.05 7.29
C ALA A 13 -11.00 -5.97 6.01
N ILE A 14 -11.94 -5.02 5.93
CA ILE A 14 -12.71 -4.74 4.70
C ILE A 14 -11.78 -4.33 3.56
N ALA A 15 -10.82 -3.44 3.84
CA ALA A 15 -9.83 -3.02 2.86
C ALA A 15 -8.97 -4.21 2.39
N ALA A 16 -8.52 -5.07 3.31
CA ALA A 16 -7.76 -6.28 2.99
C ALA A 16 -8.56 -7.23 2.08
N LEU A 17 -9.83 -7.50 2.38
CA LEU A 17 -10.68 -8.33 1.53
C LEU A 17 -10.87 -7.71 0.13
N ARG A 18 -11.24 -6.43 0.06
CA ARG A 18 -11.42 -5.70 -1.20
C ARG A 18 -10.16 -5.64 -2.05
N ARG A 19 -8.97 -5.68 -1.45
CA ARG A 19 -7.70 -5.72 -2.19
C ARG A 19 -7.46 -7.07 -2.86
N ARG A 20 -7.84 -8.18 -2.21
CA ARG A 20 -7.78 -9.53 -2.78
C ARG A 20 -8.78 -9.71 -3.93
N ARG A 21 -9.89 -8.96 -3.94
CA ARG A 21 -10.81 -8.83 -5.09
C ARG A 21 -10.13 -8.49 -6.40
N GLN A 22 -9.07 -7.69 -6.36
CA GLN A 22 -8.44 -7.17 -7.57
C GLN A 22 -7.49 -8.19 -8.21
N THR A 23 -7.29 -9.33 -7.55
CA THR A 23 -6.48 -10.45 -8.04
C THR A 23 -7.29 -11.73 -7.85
N LEU A 24 -8.35 -11.85 -8.66
CA LEU A 24 -9.16 -13.08 -8.74
C LEU A 24 -8.43 -14.08 -9.63
N ALA A 25 -8.02 -15.19 -9.05
CA ALA A 25 -7.46 -16.32 -9.77
C ALA A 25 -8.31 -17.56 -9.47
N PRO A 26 -9.04 -18.12 -10.45
CA PRO A 26 -9.65 -19.43 -10.25
C PRO A 26 -8.54 -20.48 -10.19
N THR A 27 -8.49 -21.27 -9.13
CA THR A 27 -7.61 -22.45 -9.05
C THR A 27 -8.45 -23.71 -9.19
N PHE A 28 -7.85 -24.85 -9.55
CA PHE A 28 -8.55 -26.13 -9.58
C PHE A 28 -8.47 -26.85 -8.23
N ALA A 29 -7.34 -26.74 -7.54
CA ALA A 29 -7.10 -27.17 -6.17
C ALA A 29 -6.54 -26.01 -5.35
N TRP A 30 -6.58 -26.15 -4.02
CA TRP A 30 -5.91 -25.16 -3.17
C TRP A 30 -4.38 -25.31 -3.26
N GLN A 31 -3.88 -26.49 -3.63
CA GLN A 31 -2.45 -26.78 -3.77
C GLN A 31 -1.81 -26.18 -5.03
N ASP A 32 -2.59 -25.62 -5.95
CA ASP A 32 -2.10 -25.05 -7.21
C ASP A 32 -1.38 -23.70 -6.99
N VAL A 33 -1.63 -23.07 -5.84
CA VAL A 33 -1.06 -21.79 -5.39
C VAL A 33 -0.59 -22.00 -3.95
N TYR A 34 0.49 -21.37 -3.48
CA TYR A 34 1.04 -21.67 -2.14
C TYR A 34 1.30 -20.43 -1.27
N ALA A 35 1.11 -20.57 0.05
CA ALA A 35 1.46 -19.60 1.08
C ALA A 35 1.09 -18.14 0.77
N ALA A 36 2.07 -17.24 0.61
CA ALA A 36 1.85 -15.81 0.42
C ALA A 36 0.97 -15.46 -0.80
N GLU A 37 0.95 -16.32 -1.82
CA GLU A 37 0.09 -16.14 -2.98
C GLU A 37 -1.39 -16.33 -2.64
N HIS A 38 -1.73 -17.22 -1.70
CA HIS A 38 -3.10 -17.32 -1.14
C HIS A 38 -3.51 -16.09 -0.33
N ALA A 39 -2.54 -15.39 0.27
CA ALA A 39 -2.80 -14.15 1.00
C ALA A 39 -3.04 -12.96 0.07
N ALA A 40 -2.32 -12.92 -1.05
CA ALA A 40 -2.38 -11.83 -2.01
C ALA A 40 -3.60 -11.92 -2.95
N MET A 41 -4.09 -13.13 -3.22
CA MET A 41 -5.19 -13.40 -4.15
C MET A 41 -6.49 -13.79 -3.42
N PHE A 42 -7.64 -13.57 -4.06
CA PHE A 42 -8.89 -14.24 -3.67
C PHE A 42 -9.14 -15.41 -4.63
N THR A 43 -8.95 -16.63 -4.13
CA THR A 43 -9.09 -17.85 -4.90
C THR A 43 -10.13 -18.75 -4.26
N VAL A 44 -10.92 -19.44 -5.08
CA VAL A 44 -11.77 -20.55 -4.66
C VAL A 44 -11.54 -21.69 -5.63
N ALA A 45 -11.10 -22.84 -5.13
CA ALA A 45 -10.85 -23.98 -5.99
C ALA A 45 -12.08 -24.33 -6.84
N LYS A 46 -11.91 -24.78 -8.08
CA LYS A 46 -12.98 -25.24 -8.99
C LYS A 46 -14.06 -24.18 -9.21
N SER A 47 -13.69 -22.90 -9.24
CA SER A 47 -14.59 -21.79 -9.54
C SER A 47 -14.52 -21.31 -10.99
N ALA A 48 -13.66 -21.92 -11.83
CA ALA A 48 -13.57 -21.60 -13.25
C ALA A 48 -14.91 -21.90 -13.97
N GLY A 49 -15.38 -20.96 -14.79
CA GLY A 49 -16.54 -21.14 -15.68
C GLY A 49 -17.84 -20.43 -15.26
N TYR A 50 -17.88 -19.74 -14.12
CA TYR A 50 -19.07 -19.00 -13.65
C TYR A 50 -18.63 -17.84 -12.75
N ASP A 51 -19.42 -16.75 -12.69
CA ASP A 51 -19.18 -15.56 -11.85
C ASP A 51 -19.37 -15.82 -10.32
N ILE A 52 -18.98 -17.01 -9.86
CA ILE A 52 -19.13 -17.54 -8.49
C ILE A 52 -18.17 -16.83 -7.54
N LEU A 53 -16.95 -16.55 -8.00
CA LEU A 53 -15.96 -15.85 -7.20
C LEU A 53 -16.47 -14.49 -6.76
N THR A 54 -17.11 -13.76 -7.69
CA THR A 54 -17.68 -12.44 -7.41
C THR A 54 -18.84 -12.53 -6.41
N ASP A 55 -19.75 -13.51 -6.54
CA ASP A 55 -20.85 -13.66 -5.58
C ASP A 55 -20.36 -14.01 -4.17
N ILE A 56 -19.43 -14.97 -4.07
CA ILE A 56 -18.84 -15.39 -2.80
C ILE A 56 -18.17 -14.17 -2.15
N LEU A 57 -17.36 -13.44 -2.92
CA LEU A 57 -16.66 -12.28 -2.42
C LEU A 57 -17.61 -11.16 -1.99
N ALA A 58 -18.66 -10.89 -2.76
CA ALA A 58 -19.70 -9.92 -2.39
C ALA A 58 -20.38 -10.32 -1.08
N GLY A 59 -20.70 -11.60 -0.91
CA GLY A 59 -21.26 -12.12 0.35
C GLY A 59 -20.31 -11.92 1.54
N LEU A 60 -19.01 -12.10 1.35
CA LEU A 60 -18.00 -11.85 2.39
C LEU A 60 -17.83 -10.36 2.70
N GLU A 61 -17.85 -9.50 1.67
CA GLU A 61 -17.81 -8.04 1.84
C GLU A 61 -19.00 -7.53 2.64
N THR A 62 -20.21 -8.00 2.32
CA THR A 62 -21.44 -7.71 3.08
C THR A 62 -21.31 -8.18 4.52
N ALA A 63 -20.84 -9.41 4.74
CA ALA A 63 -20.66 -9.93 6.09
C ALA A 63 -19.66 -9.11 6.93
N LEU A 64 -18.53 -8.68 6.36
CA LEU A 64 -17.57 -7.79 7.05
C LEU A 64 -18.11 -6.39 7.30
N LYS A 65 -18.82 -5.81 6.33
CA LYS A 65 -19.31 -4.43 6.38
C LYS A 65 -20.48 -4.28 7.36
N ASP A 66 -21.41 -5.22 7.31
CA ASP A 66 -22.70 -5.11 8.00
C ASP A 66 -22.79 -6.01 9.24
N GLY A 67 -21.73 -6.78 9.54
CA GLY A 67 -21.67 -7.66 10.71
C GLY A 67 -22.43 -8.99 10.54
N GLY A 68 -22.51 -9.51 9.31
CA GLY A 68 -23.23 -10.74 8.99
C GLY A 68 -22.57 -12.01 9.55
N THR A 69 -23.38 -13.02 9.86
CA THR A 69 -22.91 -14.31 10.39
C THR A 69 -22.66 -15.34 9.29
N LEU A 70 -21.97 -16.45 9.63
CA LEU A 70 -21.86 -17.62 8.74
C LEU A 70 -23.25 -18.13 8.30
N ARG A 71 -24.25 -18.03 9.18
CA ARG A 71 -25.62 -18.45 8.89
C ARG A 71 -26.23 -17.55 7.81
N ASP A 72 -26.06 -16.24 7.91
CA ASP A 72 -26.54 -15.28 6.91
C ASP A 72 -25.83 -15.50 5.58
N PHE A 73 -24.50 -15.57 5.60
CA PHE A 73 -23.68 -15.86 4.42
C PHE A 73 -24.13 -17.14 3.70
N THR A 74 -24.34 -18.23 4.45
CA THR A 74 -24.78 -19.50 3.88
C THR A 74 -26.20 -19.42 3.33
N ARG A 75 -27.13 -18.80 4.07
CA ARG A 75 -28.54 -18.63 3.66
C ARG A 75 -28.64 -17.87 2.34
N ASP A 76 -27.93 -16.75 2.24
CA ASP A 76 -28.08 -15.81 1.12
C ASP A 76 -27.37 -16.32 -0.14
N LEU A 77 -26.22 -16.98 0.04
CA LEU A 77 -25.39 -17.40 -1.08
C LEU A 77 -25.77 -18.76 -1.68
N THR A 78 -26.28 -19.69 -0.87
CA THR A 78 -26.67 -21.04 -1.33
C THR A 78 -27.59 -21.04 -2.56
N PRO A 79 -28.72 -20.30 -2.61
CA PRO A 79 -29.61 -20.32 -3.77
C PRO A 79 -28.94 -19.77 -5.03
N ILE A 80 -28.10 -18.73 -4.91
CA ILE A 80 -27.36 -18.13 -6.03
C ILE A 80 -26.41 -19.16 -6.64
N LEU A 81 -25.64 -19.85 -5.79
CA LEU A 81 -24.67 -20.87 -6.23
C LEU A 81 -25.36 -22.09 -6.85
N GLN A 82 -26.53 -22.49 -6.33
CA GLN A 82 -27.33 -23.57 -6.90
C GLN A 82 -27.86 -23.19 -8.28
N GLN A 83 -28.40 -21.99 -8.45
CA GLN A 83 -28.89 -21.48 -9.73
C GLN A 83 -27.77 -21.41 -10.78
N LYS A 84 -26.57 -20.98 -10.37
CA LYS A 84 -25.38 -20.95 -11.23
C LYS A 84 -24.75 -22.35 -11.42
N GLY A 85 -25.38 -23.41 -10.91
CA GLY A 85 -24.93 -24.79 -11.11
C GLY A 85 -23.69 -25.19 -10.31
N TRP A 86 -23.21 -24.36 -9.39
CA TRP A 86 -22.04 -24.61 -8.55
C TRP A 86 -22.43 -25.22 -7.19
N TRP A 87 -23.06 -26.40 -7.20
CA TRP A 87 -23.49 -27.07 -5.97
C TRP A 87 -23.41 -28.59 -6.07
N GLY A 88 -23.12 -29.25 -4.95
CA GLY A 88 -23.04 -30.70 -4.86
C GLY A 88 -21.79 -31.28 -5.52
N ARG A 89 -21.84 -32.57 -5.87
CA ARG A 89 -20.77 -33.25 -6.61
C ARG A 89 -21.07 -33.22 -8.10
N LYS A 90 -20.09 -32.79 -8.91
CA LYS A 90 -20.18 -32.77 -10.37
C LYS A 90 -18.88 -33.25 -11.00
N ALA A 91 -18.99 -33.85 -12.18
CA ALA A 91 -17.83 -34.12 -13.02
C ALA A 91 -17.26 -32.77 -13.50
N VAL A 92 -15.99 -32.54 -13.23
CA VAL A 92 -15.23 -31.38 -13.72
C VAL A 92 -13.97 -31.89 -14.38
N VAL A 93 -13.54 -31.24 -15.45
CA VAL A 93 -12.28 -31.59 -16.12
C VAL A 93 -11.13 -30.97 -15.32
N ASP A 94 -10.16 -31.80 -14.93
CA ASP A 94 -8.91 -31.32 -14.35
C ASP A 94 -8.07 -30.65 -15.45
N PRO A 95 -7.72 -29.37 -15.34
CA PRO A 95 -6.99 -28.66 -16.39
C PRO A 95 -5.56 -29.17 -16.57
N GLU A 96 -4.95 -29.82 -15.56
CA GLU A 96 -3.60 -30.36 -15.67
C GLU A 96 -3.58 -31.72 -16.36
N THR A 97 -4.55 -32.59 -16.07
CA THR A 97 -4.58 -33.96 -16.60
C THR A 97 -5.53 -34.14 -17.80
N GLY A 98 -6.49 -33.22 -17.99
CA GLY A 98 -7.55 -33.32 -18.99
C GLY A 98 -8.64 -34.33 -18.67
N GLU A 99 -8.59 -35.00 -17.51
CA GLU A 99 -9.53 -36.07 -17.15
C GLU A 99 -10.75 -35.55 -16.36
N PRO A 100 -11.95 -36.15 -16.56
CA PRO A 100 -13.12 -35.82 -15.77
C PRO A 100 -13.02 -36.43 -14.37
N VAL A 101 -12.94 -35.58 -13.35
CA VAL A 101 -12.95 -35.99 -11.94
C VAL A 101 -14.24 -35.57 -11.25
N LEU A 102 -14.78 -36.45 -10.40
CA LEU A 102 -15.95 -36.12 -9.58
C LEU A 102 -15.52 -35.19 -8.44
N ALA A 103 -15.83 -33.90 -8.56
CA ALA A 103 -15.47 -32.90 -7.57
C ALA A 103 -16.67 -32.42 -6.74
N GLN A 104 -16.42 -32.14 -5.46
CA GLN A 104 -17.33 -31.35 -4.65
C GLN A 104 -17.21 -29.87 -5.05
N LEU A 105 -18.29 -29.28 -5.58
CA LEU A 105 -18.45 -27.83 -5.82
C LEU A 105 -18.93 -27.17 -4.52
N GLY A 106 -20.05 -26.44 -4.53
CA GLY A 106 -20.66 -25.89 -3.31
C GLY A 106 -21.20 -26.94 -2.35
N SER A 107 -21.10 -26.66 -1.05
CA SER A 107 -21.79 -27.36 0.05
C SER A 107 -21.76 -26.49 1.31
N PRO A 108 -22.64 -26.70 2.32
CA PRO A 108 -22.62 -25.90 3.54
C PRO A 108 -21.27 -25.93 4.26
N ARG A 109 -20.66 -27.12 4.38
CA ARG A 109 -19.32 -27.28 5.00
C ARG A 109 -18.23 -26.53 4.23
N ARG A 110 -18.32 -26.52 2.90
CA ARG A 110 -17.35 -25.80 2.07
C ARG A 110 -17.54 -24.29 2.19
N LEU A 111 -18.78 -23.79 2.19
CA LEU A 111 -19.07 -22.37 2.43
C LEU A 111 -18.58 -21.92 3.81
N GLN A 112 -18.74 -22.76 4.84
CA GLN A 112 -18.14 -22.49 6.15
C GLN A 112 -16.61 -22.34 6.07
N THR A 113 -15.93 -23.24 5.37
CA THR A 113 -14.47 -23.15 5.22
C THR A 113 -14.07 -21.87 4.50
N ILE A 114 -14.75 -21.54 3.39
CA ILE A 114 -14.53 -20.33 2.61
C ILE A 114 -14.73 -19.09 3.48
N PHE A 115 -15.83 -19.04 4.25
CA PHE A 115 -16.13 -17.95 5.17
C PHE A 115 -15.07 -17.82 6.24
N ASP A 116 -14.84 -18.87 7.05
CA ASP A 116 -13.93 -18.83 8.19
C ASP A 116 -12.51 -18.44 7.77
N VAL A 117 -11.99 -19.04 6.70
CA VAL A 117 -10.64 -18.75 6.18
C VAL A 117 -10.54 -17.29 5.73
N ASN A 118 -11.46 -16.84 4.87
CA ASN A 118 -11.36 -15.49 4.31
C ASN A 118 -11.57 -14.41 5.36
N MET A 119 -12.47 -14.62 6.32
CA MET A 119 -12.67 -13.69 7.42
C MET A 119 -11.41 -13.61 8.29
N ARG A 120 -10.84 -14.75 8.70
CA ARG A 120 -9.64 -14.78 9.56
C ARG A 120 -8.42 -14.16 8.90
N VAL A 121 -8.16 -14.46 7.62
CA VAL A 121 -7.06 -13.83 6.87
C VAL A 121 -7.27 -12.33 6.74
N SER A 122 -8.50 -11.88 6.46
CA SER A 122 -8.80 -10.43 6.36
C SER A 122 -8.60 -9.71 7.70
N TYR A 123 -9.06 -10.30 8.81
CA TYR A 123 -8.82 -9.76 10.14
C TYR A 123 -7.33 -9.78 10.53
N ALA A 124 -6.61 -10.85 10.22
CA ALA A 124 -5.17 -10.93 10.48
C ALA A 124 -4.39 -9.84 9.73
N ALA A 125 -4.72 -9.58 8.46
CA ALA A 125 -4.11 -8.51 7.66
C ALA A 125 -4.44 -7.10 8.21
N GLY A 126 -5.68 -6.91 8.68
CA GLY A 126 -6.06 -5.68 9.38
C GLY A 126 -5.27 -5.52 10.68
N HIS A 127 -5.35 -6.50 11.58
CA HIS A 127 -4.60 -6.48 12.84
C HIS A 127 -3.10 -6.27 12.63
N TRP A 128 -2.48 -6.90 11.63
CA TRP A 128 -1.06 -6.70 11.34
C TRP A 128 -0.73 -5.27 10.92
N SER A 129 -1.59 -4.66 10.10
CA SER A 129 -1.45 -3.24 9.73
C SER A 129 -1.56 -2.33 10.96
N GLN A 130 -2.49 -2.63 11.86
CA GLN A 130 -2.60 -1.93 13.15
C GLN A 130 -1.39 -2.18 14.06
N PHE A 131 -0.85 -3.39 14.12
CA PHE A 131 0.34 -3.72 14.91
C PHE A 131 1.54 -2.93 14.42
N GLN A 132 1.79 -2.91 13.10
CA GLN A 132 2.87 -2.13 12.53
C GLN A 132 2.70 -0.62 12.80
N ARG A 133 1.48 -0.09 12.68
CA ARG A 133 1.19 1.32 12.99
C ARG A 133 1.40 1.66 14.46
N THR A 134 1.06 0.76 15.38
CA THR A 134 1.04 1.07 16.82
C THR A 134 2.23 0.51 17.60
N LYS A 135 3.22 -0.08 16.91
CA LYS A 135 4.33 -0.79 17.57
C LYS A 135 5.21 0.09 18.45
N ALA A 136 5.29 1.39 18.20
CA ALA A 136 6.00 2.32 19.08
C ALA A 136 5.38 2.34 20.49
N ALA A 137 4.06 2.53 20.57
CA ALA A 137 3.33 2.53 21.84
C ALA A 137 3.02 1.12 22.38
N ARG A 138 2.94 0.12 21.49
CA ARG A 138 2.55 -1.26 21.79
C ARG A 138 3.48 -2.28 21.13
N PRO A 139 4.75 -2.35 21.59
CA PRO A 139 5.81 -3.06 20.87
C PRO A 139 5.73 -4.58 20.94
N TYR A 140 4.81 -5.16 21.70
CA TYR A 140 4.74 -6.60 21.92
C TYR A 140 3.44 -7.21 21.38
N LEU A 141 3.55 -8.43 20.84
CA LEU A 141 2.41 -9.26 20.46
C LEU A 141 2.36 -10.48 21.37
N ARG A 142 1.15 -10.81 21.84
CA ARG A 142 0.85 -12.04 22.57
C ARG A 142 0.07 -13.00 21.67
N TYR A 143 0.53 -14.23 21.57
CA TYR A 143 -0.20 -15.31 20.91
C TYR A 143 -1.35 -15.81 21.80
N VAL A 144 -2.57 -15.75 21.29
CA VAL A 144 -3.79 -16.12 22.00
C VAL A 144 -4.46 -17.30 21.29
N ALA A 145 -4.29 -18.49 21.85
CA ALA A 145 -5.10 -19.66 21.51
C ALA A 145 -6.39 -19.70 22.33
N ILE A 146 -7.46 -20.29 21.77
CA ILE A 146 -8.77 -20.42 22.46
C ILE A 146 -8.75 -21.43 23.62
N LEU A 147 -7.80 -22.38 23.62
CA LEU A 147 -7.59 -23.38 24.67
C LEU A 147 -8.79 -24.28 24.97
N ASP A 148 -9.60 -24.58 23.94
CA ASP A 148 -10.63 -25.61 24.02
C ASP A 148 -10.08 -27.00 23.60
N GLU A 149 -10.92 -28.03 23.70
CA GLU A 149 -10.59 -29.42 23.32
C GLU A 149 -10.15 -29.59 21.85
N ARG A 150 -10.41 -28.59 21.00
CA ARG A 150 -10.06 -28.59 19.58
C ARG A 150 -8.79 -27.80 19.29
N THR A 151 -8.17 -27.21 20.30
CA THR A 151 -6.91 -26.48 20.17
C THR A 151 -5.78 -27.50 20.05
N ARG A 152 -4.98 -27.38 18.98
CA ARG A 152 -3.84 -28.27 18.76
C ARG A 152 -2.79 -28.07 19.87
N PRO A 153 -2.12 -29.13 20.36
CA PRO A 153 -1.12 -29.01 21.43
C PRO A 153 -0.04 -27.96 21.14
N GLU A 154 0.42 -27.87 19.89
CA GLU A 154 1.45 -26.92 19.47
C GLU A 154 0.94 -25.47 19.55
N HIS A 155 -0.34 -25.24 19.26
CA HIS A 155 -0.96 -23.92 19.38
C HIS A 155 -1.19 -23.54 20.84
N ALA A 156 -1.58 -24.51 21.68
CA ALA A 156 -1.73 -24.32 23.13
C ALA A 156 -0.38 -24.01 23.81
N ALA A 157 0.71 -24.68 23.39
CA ALA A 157 2.05 -24.42 23.89
C ALA A 157 2.49 -22.96 23.68
N ARG A 158 2.02 -22.34 22.58
CA ARG A 158 2.28 -20.93 22.23
C ARG A 158 1.34 -19.94 22.91
N HIS A 159 0.26 -20.39 23.56
CA HIS A 159 -0.59 -19.47 24.31
C HIS A 159 0.26 -18.71 25.35
N ASN A 160 0.08 -17.39 25.38
CA ASN A 160 0.86 -16.41 26.16
C ASN A 160 2.30 -16.17 25.73
N LEU A 161 2.75 -16.75 24.61
CA LEU A 161 4.03 -16.34 24.02
C LEU A 161 3.94 -14.87 23.62
N CYS A 162 4.80 -14.06 24.21
CA CYS A 162 4.88 -12.63 24.06
C CYS A 162 6.24 -12.25 23.51
N LEU A 163 6.27 -11.68 22.32
CA LEU A 163 7.49 -11.29 21.63
C LEU A 163 7.29 -9.90 20.98
N PRO A 164 8.38 -9.17 20.69
CA PRO A 164 8.28 -7.93 19.92
C PRO A 164 7.53 -8.10 18.60
N VAL A 165 6.87 -7.05 18.10
CA VAL A 165 6.12 -7.05 16.83
C VAL A 165 6.99 -7.52 15.66
N ASP A 166 8.26 -7.09 15.61
CA ASP A 166 9.18 -7.40 14.52
C ASP A 166 10.00 -8.69 14.76
N HIS A 167 9.66 -9.47 15.80
CA HIS A 167 10.36 -10.71 16.10
C HIS A 167 10.19 -11.74 14.95
N PRO A 168 11.28 -12.36 14.45
CA PRO A 168 11.24 -13.21 13.26
C PRO A 168 10.32 -14.44 13.39
N TYR A 169 10.05 -14.88 14.62
CA TYR A 169 9.11 -15.97 14.90
C TYR A 169 7.71 -15.75 14.29
N TRP A 170 7.26 -14.50 14.18
CA TRP A 170 5.96 -14.18 13.60
C TRP A 170 5.90 -14.41 12.09
N LYS A 171 7.04 -14.49 11.39
CA LYS A 171 7.08 -14.83 9.96
C LYS A 171 6.43 -16.19 9.66
N THR A 172 6.42 -17.09 10.63
CA THR A 172 5.86 -18.44 10.50
C THR A 172 4.70 -18.69 11.48
N TRP A 173 4.79 -18.19 12.71
CA TRP A 173 3.80 -18.46 13.77
C TRP A 173 2.85 -17.28 14.05
N ALA A 174 2.46 -16.54 13.02
CA ALA A 174 1.37 -15.58 13.09
C ALA A 174 0.04 -16.21 12.61
N PRO A 175 -0.98 -16.31 13.48
CA PRO A 175 -2.29 -16.83 13.09
C PRO A 175 -2.96 -16.05 11.94
N PRO A 176 -3.78 -16.71 11.11
CA PRO A 176 -4.09 -18.15 11.16
C PRO A 176 -2.96 -19.05 10.63
N CYS A 177 -2.67 -20.15 11.33
CA CYS A 177 -1.64 -21.14 10.93
C CYS A 177 -2.26 -22.44 10.36
N GLY A 178 -3.51 -22.39 9.89
CA GLY A 178 -4.20 -23.57 9.36
C GLY A 178 -5.69 -23.39 9.12
N TRP A 179 -6.31 -24.36 8.44
CA TRP A 179 -7.68 -24.28 7.89
C TRP A 179 -8.78 -24.06 8.93
N ASN A 180 -8.54 -24.48 10.17
CA ASN A 180 -9.47 -24.31 11.30
C ASN A 180 -8.81 -23.61 12.50
N CYS A 181 -7.71 -22.90 12.28
CA CYS A 181 -7.04 -22.14 13.33
C CYS A 181 -7.96 -21.03 13.85
N ARG A 182 -8.12 -20.93 15.17
CA ARG A 182 -8.92 -19.90 15.87
C ARG A 182 -8.06 -19.05 16.81
N CYS A 183 -6.75 -19.15 16.65
CA CYS A 183 -5.81 -18.33 17.39
C CYS A 183 -5.77 -16.91 16.80
N THR A 184 -5.34 -15.95 17.60
CA THR A 184 -5.08 -14.57 17.17
C THR A 184 -3.81 -14.04 17.83
N LEU A 185 -3.33 -12.89 17.36
CA LEU A 185 -2.37 -12.07 18.09
C LEU A 185 -3.11 -10.94 18.80
N GLN A 186 -2.58 -10.54 19.95
CA GLN A 186 -3.03 -9.42 20.75
C GLN A 186 -1.86 -8.45 20.95
N SER A 187 -2.05 -7.18 20.60
CA SER A 187 -1.06 -6.13 20.84
C SER A 187 -1.05 -5.72 22.31
N LEU A 188 0.14 -5.62 22.91
CA LEU A 188 0.39 -5.26 24.30
C LEU A 188 1.34 -4.07 24.38
N SER A 189 1.03 -3.12 25.26
CA SER A 189 2.00 -2.11 25.70
C SER A 189 2.93 -2.67 26.76
N GLU A 190 3.99 -1.93 27.07
CA GLU A 190 4.93 -2.31 28.12
C GLU A 190 4.26 -2.43 29.50
N ARG A 191 3.30 -1.53 29.80
CA ARG A 191 2.46 -1.63 31.01
C ARG A 191 1.61 -2.91 31.03
N ASP A 192 1.06 -3.32 29.88
CA ASP A 192 0.31 -4.57 29.78
C ASP A 192 1.20 -5.79 30.03
N VAL A 193 2.42 -5.78 29.48
CA VAL A 193 3.42 -6.83 29.69
C VAL A 193 3.79 -6.93 31.16
N GLU A 194 4.08 -5.81 31.83
CA GLU A 194 4.42 -5.81 33.26
C GLU A 194 3.25 -6.34 34.12
N ARG A 195 2.02 -5.89 33.84
CA ARG A 195 0.82 -6.37 34.54
C ARG A 195 0.58 -7.87 34.35
N MET A 196 0.90 -8.41 33.17
CA MET A 196 0.64 -9.81 32.81
C MET A 196 1.87 -10.70 32.96
N ARG A 197 2.99 -10.18 33.48
CA ARG A 197 4.31 -10.82 33.40
C ARG A 197 4.35 -12.26 33.90
N SER A 198 3.60 -12.58 34.96
CA SER A 198 3.51 -13.94 35.52
C SER A 198 2.79 -14.95 34.61
N GLN A 199 2.04 -14.49 33.63
CA GLN A 199 1.29 -15.32 32.68
C GLN A 199 2.01 -15.46 31.34
N LEU A 200 2.89 -14.51 30.99
CA LEU A 200 3.55 -14.41 29.69
C LEU A 200 4.78 -15.31 29.61
N LYS A 201 5.03 -15.83 28.40
CA LYS A 201 6.24 -16.55 28.03
C LYS A 201 7.02 -15.67 27.06
N PHE A 202 8.33 -15.53 27.24
CA PHE A 202 9.16 -14.67 26.37
C PHE A 202 10.11 -15.45 25.47
N THR A 203 10.07 -16.78 25.57
CA THR A 203 10.90 -17.68 24.76
C THR A 203 9.98 -18.60 23.97
N PRO A 204 10.12 -18.66 22.63
CA PRO A 204 9.36 -19.58 21.81
C PRO A 204 9.61 -21.04 22.22
N PRO A 205 8.60 -21.92 22.18
CA PRO A 205 8.83 -23.36 22.29
C PRO A 205 9.62 -23.85 21.07
N PRO A 206 10.36 -24.97 21.18
CA PRO A 206 11.03 -25.57 20.04
C PRO A 206 10.03 -25.97 18.95
N ASP A 207 10.44 -25.80 17.70
CA ASP A 207 9.69 -26.21 16.52
C ASP A 207 10.17 -27.58 16.03
N GLU A 208 9.25 -28.54 15.95
CA GLU A 208 9.45 -29.78 15.22
C GLU A 208 8.98 -29.59 13.78
N TYR A 209 9.61 -30.31 12.84
CA TYR A 209 9.29 -30.23 11.42
C TYR A 209 8.95 -31.60 10.86
N ARG A 210 8.01 -31.63 9.91
CA ARG A 210 7.64 -32.84 9.15
C ARG A 210 7.73 -32.57 7.66
N GLU A 211 8.10 -33.61 6.91
CA GLU A 211 8.01 -33.55 5.46
C GLU A 211 6.56 -33.69 5.01
N TRP A 212 6.18 -32.87 4.04
CA TRP A 212 4.90 -32.93 3.36
C TRP A 212 5.13 -32.86 1.86
N THR A 213 4.57 -33.83 1.13
CA THR A 213 4.60 -33.84 -0.33
C THR A 213 3.31 -33.24 -0.88
N ASN A 214 3.45 -32.20 -1.70
CA ASN A 214 2.36 -31.69 -2.51
C ASN A 214 2.00 -32.73 -3.57
N LYS A 215 0.86 -33.41 -3.41
CA LYS A 215 0.43 -34.46 -4.34
C LYS A 215 0.08 -33.94 -5.75
N ARG A 216 -0.08 -32.63 -5.92
CA ARG A 216 -0.37 -31.96 -7.19
C ARG A 216 0.92 -31.73 -7.98
N THR A 217 1.91 -31.11 -7.34
CA THR A 217 3.17 -30.70 -8.00
C THR A 217 4.32 -31.70 -7.81
N GLY A 218 4.20 -32.65 -6.88
CA GLY A 218 5.27 -33.56 -6.48
C GLY A 218 6.30 -32.94 -5.51
N GLU A 219 6.19 -31.65 -5.22
CA GLU A 219 7.15 -30.91 -4.39
C GLU A 219 7.12 -31.41 -2.93
N VAL A 220 8.30 -31.65 -2.34
CA VAL A 220 8.45 -32.01 -0.93
C VAL A 220 8.89 -30.78 -0.15
N ARG A 221 8.16 -30.45 0.92
CA ARG A 221 8.43 -29.31 1.80
C ARG A 221 8.55 -29.75 3.26
N SER A 222 9.42 -29.09 4.01
CA SER A 222 9.50 -29.22 5.46
C SER A 222 8.57 -28.20 6.10
N VAL A 223 7.56 -28.65 6.84
CA VAL A 223 6.51 -27.81 7.45
C VAL A 223 6.54 -28.00 8.97
N PRO A 224 6.46 -26.92 9.78
CA PRO A 224 6.38 -27.03 11.23
C PRO A 224 5.18 -27.88 11.67
N VAL A 225 5.41 -28.76 12.63
CA VAL A 225 4.34 -29.52 13.29
C VAL A 225 3.39 -28.53 13.97
N GLY A 226 2.08 -28.76 13.78
CA GLY A 226 1.03 -27.85 14.22
C GLY A 226 0.60 -26.82 13.18
N ILE A 227 1.40 -26.56 12.13
CA ILE A 227 1.00 -25.73 10.98
C ILE A 227 0.49 -26.63 9.84
N ASP A 228 -0.61 -26.21 9.21
CA ASP A 228 -1.09 -26.89 8.01
C ASP A 228 -0.25 -26.45 6.81
N PRO A 229 0.16 -27.35 5.89
CA PRO A 229 0.90 -26.96 4.68
C PRO A 229 0.18 -25.85 3.90
N GLY A 230 0.93 -24.83 3.50
CA GLY A 230 0.40 -23.62 2.86
C GLY A 230 0.00 -22.51 3.83
N TRP A 231 0.23 -22.70 5.14
CA TRP A 231 0.03 -21.71 6.21
C TRP A 231 1.31 -21.42 7.00
N ASP A 232 2.45 -21.90 6.51
CA ASP A 232 3.82 -21.74 7.02
C ASP A 232 4.41 -20.35 6.66
N TYR A 233 3.58 -19.33 6.77
CA TYR A 233 3.91 -17.92 6.53
C TYR A 233 3.00 -17.04 7.41
N ASN A 234 3.26 -15.74 7.45
CA ASN A 234 2.42 -14.77 8.16
C ASN A 234 1.33 -14.19 7.25
N PRO A 235 0.04 -14.59 7.39
CA PRO A 235 -1.02 -14.07 6.53
C PRO A 235 -1.31 -12.59 6.75
N GLY A 236 -1.07 -12.11 7.97
CA GLY A 236 -1.23 -10.70 8.31
C GLY A 236 -0.21 -9.82 7.60
N GLU A 237 1.07 -10.19 7.70
CA GLU A 237 2.18 -9.50 7.06
C GLU A 237 2.11 -9.57 5.54
N ALA A 238 1.84 -10.75 4.96
CA ALA A 238 1.70 -10.89 3.51
C ALA A 238 0.56 -10.01 2.96
N GLY A 239 -0.59 -9.98 3.66
CA GLY A 239 -1.69 -9.09 3.30
C GLY A 239 -1.35 -7.61 3.48
N HIS A 240 -0.53 -7.26 4.46
CA HIS A 240 0.00 -5.91 4.68
C HIS A 240 0.97 -5.50 3.57
N LEU A 241 1.99 -6.31 3.26
CA LEU A 241 2.97 -6.05 2.19
C LEU A 241 2.31 -5.92 0.82
N ALA A 242 1.34 -6.78 0.50
CA ALA A 242 0.55 -6.65 -0.73
C ALA A 242 -0.25 -5.32 -0.78
N THR A 243 -0.57 -4.72 0.38
CA THR A 243 -1.11 -3.35 0.46
C THR A 243 -0.07 -2.35 0.01
N LEU A 244 1.13 -2.41 0.58
CA LEU A 244 2.21 -1.46 0.32
C LEU A 244 2.61 -1.52 -1.15
N GLN A 245 2.87 -2.72 -1.69
CA GLN A 245 3.23 -2.92 -3.09
C GLN A 245 2.15 -2.42 -4.06
N LYS A 246 0.86 -2.55 -3.73
CA LYS A 246 -0.22 -2.03 -4.60
C LYS A 246 -0.43 -0.53 -4.45
N LEU A 247 -0.21 0.03 -3.26
CA LEU A 247 -0.18 1.48 -3.08
C LEU A 247 0.96 2.04 -3.94
N GLU A 248 2.17 1.50 -3.78
CA GLU A 248 3.35 1.82 -4.58
C GLU A 248 3.08 1.68 -6.09
N ALA A 249 2.56 0.54 -6.55
CA ALA A 249 2.21 0.34 -7.97
C ALA A 249 1.06 1.23 -8.48
N LYS A 250 0.18 1.71 -7.60
CA LYS A 250 -0.88 2.68 -7.94
C LYS A 250 -0.30 4.09 -8.01
N TYR A 251 0.67 4.43 -7.17
CA TYR A 251 1.47 5.64 -7.28
C TYR A 251 2.26 5.61 -8.61
N ASP A 252 2.96 4.50 -8.91
CA ASP A 252 3.72 4.31 -10.14
C ASP A 252 2.84 4.37 -11.40
N ARG A 253 1.73 3.64 -11.46
CA ARG A 253 0.83 3.65 -12.63
C ARG A 253 0.14 4.98 -12.87
N ARG A 254 -0.06 5.78 -11.81
CA ARG A 254 -0.60 7.15 -11.93
C ARG A 254 0.46 8.17 -12.30
N GLY A 255 1.75 7.84 -12.22
CA GLY A 255 2.84 8.57 -12.87
C GLY A 255 3.04 8.16 -14.35
N GLN A 256 2.67 6.93 -14.72
CA GLN A 256 2.90 6.36 -16.06
C GLN A 256 1.85 6.72 -17.14
N GLY A 257 0.73 7.36 -16.79
CA GLY A 257 -0.40 7.61 -17.70
C GLY A 257 -0.46 8.99 -18.34
N LEU A 258 0.65 9.73 -18.34
CA LEU A 258 0.67 11.12 -18.77
C LEU A 258 1.16 11.24 -20.22
N LEU A 259 0.21 11.20 -21.17
CA LEU A 259 0.44 11.66 -22.53
C LEU A 259 0.30 13.19 -22.53
N PHE A 260 1.40 13.89 -22.25
CA PHE A 260 1.50 15.30 -22.65
C PHE A 260 1.65 15.33 -24.18
N GLY A 261 1.33 16.45 -24.83
CA GLY A 261 1.51 16.60 -26.28
C GLY A 261 2.97 16.36 -26.72
N GLU A 262 3.27 16.46 -28.02
CA GLU A 262 4.65 16.37 -28.51
C GLU A 262 5.58 17.29 -27.70
N LEU A 263 6.66 16.72 -27.15
CA LEU A 263 7.68 17.48 -26.44
C LEU A 263 8.33 18.49 -27.40
N PRO A 264 8.63 19.71 -26.95
CA PRO A 264 9.27 20.69 -27.81
C PRO A 264 10.70 20.27 -28.13
N LYS A 265 11.15 20.57 -29.35
CA LYS A 265 12.54 20.32 -29.78
C LYS A 265 13.55 21.20 -29.05
N GLU A 266 13.12 22.37 -28.62
CA GLU A 266 13.92 23.34 -27.86
C GLU A 266 13.19 23.71 -26.58
N TRP A 267 13.93 23.73 -25.48
CA TRP A 267 13.40 24.09 -24.17
C TRP A 267 13.64 25.57 -23.88
N PRO A 268 12.65 26.28 -23.30
CA PRO A 268 12.83 27.68 -22.95
C PRO A 268 13.91 27.80 -21.87
N LYS A 269 14.78 28.80 -22.01
CA LYS A 269 15.70 29.16 -20.93
C LYS A 269 14.94 29.71 -19.73
N GLY A 270 15.49 29.52 -18.55
CA GLY A 270 15.01 30.19 -17.35
C GLY A 270 15.11 31.73 -17.47
N PRO A 271 14.30 32.48 -16.73
CA PRO A 271 14.43 33.93 -16.60
C PRO A 271 15.83 34.32 -16.06
N GLU A 272 16.43 35.35 -16.67
CA GLU A 272 17.76 35.85 -16.28
C GLU A 272 17.70 36.97 -15.24
N THR A 273 16.52 37.57 -15.02
CA THR A 273 16.33 38.65 -14.03
C THR A 273 15.14 38.36 -13.11
N PRO A 274 15.10 38.95 -11.90
CA PRO A 274 13.97 38.81 -11.00
C PRO A 274 12.66 39.34 -11.60
N GLU A 275 12.70 40.42 -12.38
CA GLU A 275 11.50 40.98 -13.02
C GLU A 275 10.91 40.02 -14.06
N ALA A 276 11.77 39.36 -14.84
CA ALA A 276 11.33 38.35 -15.80
C ALA A 276 10.79 37.09 -15.10
N ALA A 277 11.37 36.72 -13.95
CA ALA A 277 10.86 35.63 -13.13
C ALA A 277 9.47 35.95 -12.55
N GLU A 278 9.29 37.16 -12.01
CA GLU A 278 8.01 37.66 -11.50
C GLU A 278 6.92 37.70 -12.58
N GLU A 279 7.26 38.20 -13.77
CA GLU A 279 6.32 38.26 -14.90
C GLU A 279 5.88 36.85 -15.32
N LEU A 280 6.83 35.93 -15.48
CA LEU A 280 6.55 34.53 -15.84
C LEU A 280 5.70 33.84 -14.76
N ALA A 281 6.05 34.03 -13.50
CA ALA A 281 5.36 33.45 -12.36
C ALA A 281 3.92 33.97 -12.24
N SER A 282 3.72 35.29 -12.41
CA SER A 282 2.41 35.94 -12.46
C SER A 282 1.55 35.47 -13.63
N GLU A 283 2.16 35.23 -14.81
CA GLU A 283 1.45 34.69 -15.97
C GLU A 283 0.94 33.26 -15.69
N ILE A 284 1.79 32.41 -15.11
CA ILE A 284 1.44 31.04 -14.75
C ILE A 284 0.35 31.01 -13.67
N ASP A 285 0.50 31.80 -12.59
CA ASP A 285 -0.50 31.92 -11.53
C ASP A 285 -1.87 32.31 -12.10
N ARG A 286 -1.91 33.31 -12.98
CA ARG A 286 -3.15 33.75 -13.63
C ARG A 286 -3.79 32.63 -14.46
N ALA A 287 -2.98 31.84 -15.16
CA ALA A 287 -3.46 30.72 -15.95
C ALA A 287 -3.93 29.52 -15.10
N GLN A 288 -3.45 29.40 -13.86
CA GLN A 288 -3.87 28.35 -12.92
C GLN A 288 -4.98 28.79 -11.97
N ARG A 289 -5.41 30.06 -12.01
CA ARG A 289 -6.44 30.63 -11.12
C ARG A 289 -7.75 29.85 -11.11
N GLU A 290 -8.26 29.44 -12.27
CA GLU A 290 -9.50 28.64 -12.33
C GLU A 290 -9.34 27.28 -11.63
N TRP A 291 -8.16 26.66 -11.73
CA TRP A 291 -7.87 25.42 -11.00
C TRP A 291 -7.81 25.69 -9.50
N THR A 292 -7.09 26.74 -9.07
CA THR A 292 -6.99 27.12 -7.65
C THR A 292 -8.35 27.39 -7.04
N ASP A 293 -9.20 28.16 -7.73
CA ASP A 293 -10.56 28.51 -7.30
C ASP A 293 -11.51 27.28 -7.26
N SER A 294 -11.13 26.18 -7.92
CA SER A 294 -11.91 24.93 -7.94
C SER A 294 -11.61 23.98 -6.77
N LEU A 295 -10.55 24.24 -6.01
CA LEU A 295 -10.14 23.40 -4.89
C LEU A 295 -11.07 23.59 -3.69
N ASP A 296 -11.32 22.51 -2.96
CA ASP A 296 -12.01 22.57 -1.67
C ASP A 296 -11.02 22.90 -0.54
N GLU A 297 -11.57 23.24 0.62
CA GLU A 297 -10.82 23.66 1.82
C GLU A 297 -9.73 22.65 2.19
N ASP A 298 -10.03 21.34 2.18
CA ASP A 298 -9.07 20.27 2.47
C ASP A 298 -7.83 20.30 1.55
N LYS A 299 -8.03 20.52 0.25
CA LYS A 299 -6.92 20.63 -0.72
C LYS A 299 -6.15 21.93 -0.55
N LEU A 300 -6.85 23.01 -0.24
CA LEU A 300 -6.22 24.32 0.00
C LEU A 300 -5.34 24.27 1.26
N ASP A 301 -5.81 23.63 2.32
CA ASP A 301 -5.09 23.38 3.57
C ASP A 301 -3.88 22.46 3.34
N ALA A 302 -4.01 21.44 2.50
CA ALA A 302 -2.90 20.55 2.16
C ALA A 302 -1.76 21.28 1.42
N ILE A 303 -2.08 22.22 0.54
CA ILE A 303 -1.08 23.09 -0.12
C ILE A 303 -0.40 23.99 0.92
N ALA A 304 -1.16 24.60 1.83
CA ALA A 304 -0.62 25.46 2.89
C ALA A 304 0.28 24.67 3.85
N PHE A 305 -0.15 23.47 4.25
CA PHE A 305 0.62 22.53 5.07
C PHE A 305 1.97 22.20 4.43
N TYR A 306 1.97 21.86 3.14
CA TYR A 306 3.19 21.51 2.44
C TYR A 306 4.15 22.69 2.31
N LYS A 307 3.64 23.88 1.97
CA LYS A 307 4.41 25.13 1.87
C LYS A 307 5.07 25.57 3.16
N ALA A 308 4.48 25.23 4.30
CA ALA A 308 5.11 25.41 5.60
C ALA A 308 6.15 24.30 5.84
N GLU A 309 6.25 23.78 7.06
CA GLU A 309 7.21 22.72 7.40
C GLU A 309 6.75 21.31 6.96
N GLY A 310 5.52 21.18 6.43
CA GLY A 310 4.92 19.89 6.07
C GLY A 310 5.60 19.17 4.91
N HIS A 311 6.32 19.87 4.04
CA HIS A 311 7.03 19.27 2.90
C HIS A 311 8.03 18.18 3.32
N ARG A 312 8.72 18.35 4.46
CA ARG A 312 9.70 17.37 4.94
C ARG A 312 9.03 16.05 5.28
N LEU A 313 7.95 16.12 6.05
CA LEU A 313 7.22 14.96 6.52
C LEU A 313 6.46 14.29 5.37
N ALA A 314 5.82 15.06 4.50
CA ALA A 314 5.11 14.56 3.32
C ALA A 314 6.05 13.81 2.36
N ASN A 315 7.20 14.39 2.03
CA ASN A 315 8.18 13.74 1.14
C ASN A 315 8.82 12.51 1.78
N ARG A 316 9.06 12.53 3.10
CA ARG A 316 9.54 11.35 3.84
C ARG A 316 8.51 10.22 3.82
N LEU A 317 7.22 10.51 4.06
CA LEU A 317 6.12 9.53 3.96
C LEU A 317 6.06 8.87 2.58
N LEU A 318 6.28 9.65 1.53
CA LEU A 318 6.23 9.17 0.15
C LEU A 318 7.47 8.35 -0.24
N ARG A 319 8.67 8.76 0.18
CA ARG A 319 9.95 8.11 -0.18
C ARG A 319 10.25 6.89 0.68
N ASP A 320 10.03 7.00 1.99
CA ASP A 320 10.39 5.97 2.98
C ASP A 320 9.20 5.08 3.37
N GLY A 321 7.98 5.54 3.07
CA GLY A 321 6.75 4.77 3.19
C GLY A 321 5.79 5.27 4.28
N TRP A 322 4.49 5.09 4.02
CA TRP A 322 3.35 5.60 4.79
C TRP A 322 3.23 5.09 6.24
N TYR A 323 4.06 4.12 6.64
CA TYR A 323 3.97 3.46 7.95
C TYR A 323 5.34 3.23 8.60
N GLY A 324 6.40 3.82 8.02
CA GLY A 324 7.80 3.55 8.37
C GLY A 324 8.52 4.69 9.09
N LEU A 325 7.84 5.78 9.46
CA LEU A 325 8.49 6.89 10.14
C LEU A 325 8.77 6.53 11.60
N ASN A 326 10.03 6.18 11.88
CA ASN A 326 10.55 6.12 13.25
C ASN A 326 11.22 7.48 13.52
N GLY A 327 10.52 8.40 14.18
CA GLY A 327 10.98 9.77 14.40
C GLY A 327 10.46 10.37 15.71
N GLU A 328 10.78 11.65 15.95
CA GLU A 328 10.36 12.43 17.12
C GLU A 328 8.91 12.96 16.99
N GLU A 329 8.32 12.86 15.80
CA GLU A 329 6.96 13.35 15.48
C GLU A 329 5.88 12.48 16.15
N ASP A 330 4.81 13.11 16.68
CA ASP A 330 3.70 12.40 17.33
C ASP A 330 2.81 11.68 16.30
N ASP A 331 2.16 10.60 16.72
CA ASP A 331 1.26 9.78 15.87
C ASP A 331 0.14 10.63 15.24
N ALA A 332 -0.35 11.65 15.95
CA ALA A 332 -1.36 12.56 15.44
C ALA A 332 -0.84 13.46 14.31
N GLU A 333 0.40 13.94 14.42
CA GLU A 333 1.07 14.75 13.40
C GLU A 333 1.33 13.92 12.14
N ILE A 334 1.75 12.66 12.33
CA ILE A 334 1.98 11.71 11.23
C ILE A 334 0.68 11.40 10.49
N GLU A 335 -0.43 11.14 11.19
CA GLU A 335 -1.72 10.88 10.54
C GLU A 335 -2.27 12.14 9.85
N ALA A 336 -2.16 13.32 10.47
CA ALA A 336 -2.51 14.58 9.81
C ALA A 336 -1.67 14.80 8.54
N ALA A 337 -0.36 14.55 8.60
CA ALA A 337 0.52 14.65 7.45
C ALA A 337 0.18 13.65 6.35
N LYS A 338 -0.29 12.44 6.68
CA LYS A 338 -0.79 11.48 5.69
C LYS A 338 -2.03 11.98 4.98
N GLU A 339 -3.00 12.52 5.72
CA GLU A 339 -4.21 13.09 5.16
C GLU A 339 -3.85 14.26 4.22
N MET A 340 -3.05 15.22 4.71
CA MET A 340 -2.58 16.37 3.93
C MET A 340 -1.77 15.94 2.70
N THR A 341 -0.86 14.98 2.83
CA THR A 341 -0.10 14.42 1.69
C THR A 341 -1.03 13.80 0.66
N ALA A 342 -2.07 13.08 1.10
CA ALA A 342 -3.02 12.46 0.22
C ALA A 342 -3.94 13.48 -0.46
N ASP A 343 -4.30 14.57 0.20
CA ASP A 343 -5.08 15.69 -0.35
C ASP A 343 -4.28 16.52 -1.34
N LEU A 344 -3.02 16.83 -1.03
CA LEU A 344 -2.12 17.52 -1.96
C LEU A 344 -1.91 16.70 -3.24
N HIS A 345 -1.69 15.39 -3.12
CA HIS A 345 -1.61 14.51 -4.27
C HIS A 345 -2.91 14.50 -5.08
N ARG A 346 -4.07 14.51 -4.42
CA ARG A 346 -5.37 14.62 -5.12
C ARG A 346 -5.53 15.95 -5.86
N ALA A 347 -5.07 17.05 -5.28
CA ALA A 347 -5.09 18.37 -5.89
C ALA A 347 -4.19 18.44 -7.13
N LEU A 348 -2.91 18.05 -7.00
CA LEU A 348 -1.95 18.14 -8.09
C LEU A 348 -2.33 17.24 -9.27
N LYS A 349 -2.99 16.10 -9.03
CA LYS A 349 -3.53 15.24 -10.11
C LYS A 349 -4.59 15.90 -10.98
N THR A 350 -5.25 16.97 -10.54
CA THR A 350 -6.21 17.71 -11.37
C THR A 350 -5.58 18.96 -11.98
N ALA A 351 -4.35 19.31 -11.59
CA ALA A 351 -3.61 20.43 -12.14
C ALA A 351 -3.07 20.07 -13.54
N ALA A 352 -3.13 21.03 -14.44
CA ALA A 352 -2.45 20.95 -15.73
C ALA A 352 -1.59 22.21 -15.89
N PHE A 353 -0.28 22.03 -15.95
CA PHE A 353 0.67 23.14 -16.00
C PHE A 353 0.52 23.85 -17.35
N PRO A 354 0.35 25.19 -17.37
CA PRO A 354 -0.20 25.87 -18.55
C PRO A 354 0.79 25.99 -19.73
N ARG A 355 2.09 25.81 -19.48
CA ARG A 355 3.15 26.02 -20.47
C ARG A 355 4.39 25.19 -20.19
N THR A 356 5.26 25.06 -21.18
CA THR A 356 6.58 24.46 -20.99
C THR A 356 7.52 25.46 -20.32
N VAL A 357 8.29 25.00 -19.34
CA VAL A 357 9.28 25.80 -18.60
C VAL A 357 10.52 24.98 -18.26
N THR A 358 11.58 25.68 -17.89
CA THR A 358 12.75 25.11 -17.22
C THR A 358 12.76 25.62 -15.78
N THR A 359 12.87 24.71 -14.82
CA THR A 359 12.96 25.02 -13.38
C THR A 359 14.29 24.54 -12.82
N PHE A 360 14.63 25.03 -11.63
CA PHE A 360 15.93 24.83 -11.00
C PHE A 360 15.75 24.41 -9.55
N ARG A 361 16.57 23.46 -9.10
CA ARG A 361 16.57 23.02 -7.70
C ARG A 361 18.01 22.89 -7.22
N GLY A 362 18.39 23.71 -6.25
CA GLY A 362 19.63 23.50 -5.51
C GLY A 362 19.42 22.37 -4.52
N VAL A 363 20.45 21.55 -4.33
CA VAL A 363 20.39 20.41 -3.44
C VAL A 363 21.58 20.38 -2.49
N ASP A 364 21.38 19.79 -1.31
CA ASP A 364 22.45 19.57 -0.35
C ASP A 364 23.50 18.58 -0.88
N ALA A 365 24.64 18.52 -0.18
CA ALA A 365 25.78 17.69 -0.59
C ALA A 365 25.42 16.20 -0.66
N ASP A 366 24.62 15.68 0.27
CA ASP A 366 24.22 14.28 0.31
C ASP A 366 23.36 13.91 -0.91
N THR A 367 22.44 14.79 -1.29
CA THR A 367 21.60 14.63 -2.48
C THR A 367 22.42 14.81 -3.76
N ALA A 368 23.37 15.76 -3.78
CA ALA A 368 24.31 15.94 -4.89
C ALA A 368 25.14 14.67 -5.15
N GLU A 369 25.64 14.00 -4.09
CA GLU A 369 26.34 12.72 -4.22
C GLU A 369 25.46 11.61 -4.78
N GLN A 370 24.16 11.62 -4.48
CA GLN A 370 23.20 10.67 -5.06
C GLN A 370 22.99 10.95 -6.56
N PHE A 371 22.82 12.22 -6.93
CA PHE A 371 22.64 12.62 -8.33
C PHE A 371 23.89 12.46 -9.18
N ALA A 372 25.08 12.63 -8.60
CA ALA A 372 26.36 12.42 -9.29
C ALA A 372 26.54 10.98 -9.81
N LYS A 373 25.82 10.01 -9.22
CA LYS A 373 25.82 8.59 -9.62
C LYS A 373 24.99 8.30 -10.87
N LEU A 374 24.09 9.21 -11.26
CA LEU A 374 23.27 9.04 -12.45
C LEU A 374 24.08 9.39 -13.70
N GLU A 375 23.81 8.74 -14.82
CA GLU A 375 24.43 9.03 -16.11
C GLU A 375 23.39 9.51 -17.13
N PRO A 376 23.79 10.30 -18.16
CA PRO A 376 22.92 10.64 -19.27
C PRO A 376 22.25 9.40 -19.88
N GLY A 377 20.92 9.44 -19.98
CA GLY A 377 20.07 8.33 -20.40
C GLY A 377 19.38 7.59 -19.25
N ASP A 378 19.86 7.72 -18.01
CA ASP A 378 19.24 7.06 -16.86
C ASP A 378 17.82 7.56 -16.59
N LEU A 379 17.00 6.65 -16.07
CA LEU A 379 15.65 6.93 -15.60
C LEU A 379 15.68 7.08 -14.07
N PHE A 380 15.26 8.24 -13.60
CA PHE A 380 15.14 8.57 -12.18
C PHE A 380 13.66 8.72 -11.79
N LEU A 381 13.24 8.07 -10.70
CA LEU A 381 11.89 8.18 -10.14
C LEU A 381 11.98 8.89 -8.78
N ASP A 382 11.34 10.05 -8.65
CA ASP A 382 11.12 10.65 -7.34
C ASP A 382 9.75 10.25 -6.80
N LYS A 383 9.75 9.50 -5.70
CA LYS A 383 8.51 9.10 -5.02
C LYS A 383 7.84 10.28 -4.31
N GLY A 384 8.62 11.29 -3.89
CA GLY A 384 8.14 12.50 -3.24
C GLY A 384 7.56 13.50 -4.24
N PHE A 385 6.93 14.55 -3.71
CA PHE A 385 6.66 15.76 -4.47
C PHE A 385 7.99 16.43 -4.85
N TYR A 386 8.06 16.96 -6.07
CA TYR A 386 9.29 17.58 -6.57
C TYR A 386 9.13 19.10 -6.63
N SER A 387 9.78 19.78 -5.68
CA SER A 387 9.82 21.23 -5.61
C SER A 387 11.04 21.78 -6.34
N SER A 388 10.84 22.85 -7.11
CA SER A 388 11.87 23.57 -7.87
C SER A 388 11.46 25.04 -8.02
N SER A 389 12.37 25.91 -8.44
CA SER A 389 12.09 27.33 -8.70
C SER A 389 12.12 27.65 -10.18
N LEU A 390 11.31 28.61 -10.64
CA LEU A 390 11.45 29.17 -11.98
C LEU A 390 12.74 29.98 -12.14
N TYR A 391 13.41 30.36 -11.05
CA TYR A 391 14.55 31.28 -11.09
C TYR A 391 15.81 30.66 -10.47
N GLU A 392 16.82 30.42 -11.29
CA GLU A 392 18.05 29.71 -10.90
C GLU A 392 18.80 30.33 -9.71
N PRO A 393 18.96 31.66 -9.59
CA PRO A 393 19.65 32.26 -8.45
C PRO A 393 19.00 31.96 -7.09
N ILE A 394 17.69 31.68 -7.05
CA ILE A 394 17.04 31.22 -5.82
C ILE A 394 17.44 29.79 -5.51
N ALA A 395 17.46 28.92 -6.51
CA ALA A 395 17.89 27.53 -6.34
C ALA A 395 19.33 27.44 -5.82
N GLN A 396 20.25 28.27 -6.31
CA GLN A 396 21.65 28.31 -5.87
C GLN A 396 21.83 28.65 -4.38
N ALA A 397 20.84 29.29 -3.75
CA ALA A 397 20.87 29.55 -2.31
C ALA A 397 20.76 28.27 -1.46
N PHE A 398 20.32 27.15 -2.05
CA PHE A 398 20.11 25.86 -1.38
C PHE A 398 21.26 24.86 -1.59
N GLY A 399 22.24 25.18 -2.44
CA GLY A 399 23.42 24.36 -2.68
C GLY A 399 24.13 24.68 -4.00
N ASP A 400 25.41 24.28 -4.08
CA ASP A 400 26.26 24.53 -5.25
C ASP A 400 25.92 23.60 -6.43
N PHE A 401 25.31 22.45 -6.17
CA PHE A 401 24.84 21.53 -7.21
C PHE A 401 23.41 21.88 -7.62
N VAL A 402 23.20 22.19 -8.90
CA VAL A 402 21.90 22.62 -9.43
C VAL A 402 21.30 21.56 -10.34
N VAL A 403 20.06 21.18 -10.05
CA VAL A 403 19.26 20.33 -10.93
C VAL A 403 18.36 21.21 -11.80
N GLU A 404 18.69 21.29 -13.08
CA GLU A 404 17.86 21.91 -14.12
C GLU A 404 16.80 20.90 -14.55
N THR A 405 15.53 21.28 -14.49
CA THR A 405 14.40 20.38 -14.77
C THR A 405 13.52 20.95 -15.88
N ARG A 406 13.37 20.18 -16.95
CA ARG A 406 12.53 20.49 -18.10
C ARG A 406 11.11 19.98 -17.85
N VAL A 407 10.19 20.91 -17.61
CA VAL A 407 8.79 20.64 -17.26
C VAL A 407 7.86 20.97 -18.44
N PRO A 408 7.21 19.97 -19.06
CA PRO A 408 6.38 20.20 -20.23
C PRO A 408 5.02 20.82 -19.86
N LYS A 409 4.43 21.55 -20.82
CA LYS A 409 3.01 21.91 -20.76
C LYS A 409 2.15 20.67 -20.51
N GLY A 410 1.19 20.81 -19.61
CA GLY A 410 0.25 19.77 -19.22
C GLY A 410 0.69 18.97 -17.99
N ALA A 411 1.94 19.11 -17.53
CA ALA A 411 2.42 18.46 -16.31
C ALA A 411 1.45 18.67 -15.13
N HIS A 412 1.25 17.66 -14.29
CA HIS A 412 0.60 17.78 -13.00
C HIS A 412 1.52 18.55 -12.04
N ALA A 413 1.54 19.86 -12.22
CA ALA A 413 2.37 20.79 -11.49
C ALA A 413 1.62 22.10 -11.27
N VAL A 414 2.05 22.86 -10.27
CA VAL A 414 1.51 24.16 -9.94
C VAL A 414 2.63 25.13 -9.57
N ALA A 415 2.50 26.38 -9.99
CA ALA A 415 3.33 27.46 -9.49
C ALA A 415 2.71 28.01 -8.19
N LEU A 416 3.43 27.92 -7.08
CA LEU A 416 2.97 28.33 -5.76
C LEU A 416 3.54 29.70 -5.36
N VAL A 417 3.38 30.68 -6.25
CA VAL A 417 4.09 31.97 -6.21
C VAL A 417 3.41 32.96 -5.26
N HIS A 418 2.07 32.94 -5.15
CA HIS A 418 1.29 33.93 -4.40
C HIS A 418 0.27 33.34 -3.42
N TYR A 419 0.45 32.09 -3.02
CA TYR A 419 -0.59 31.33 -2.33
C TYR A 419 -0.71 31.64 -0.82
N ILE A 420 0.30 32.25 -0.19
CA ILE A 420 0.28 32.57 1.24
C ILE A 420 0.54 34.08 1.44
N PRO A 421 -0.41 34.85 2.01
CA PRO A 421 -0.29 36.30 2.16
C PRO A 421 0.82 36.84 3.09
N ASP A 422 1.65 36.00 3.72
CA ASP A 422 2.56 36.41 4.82
C ASP A 422 4.00 35.86 4.73
N VAL A 423 4.41 35.27 3.60
CA VAL A 423 5.78 34.77 3.42
C VAL A 423 6.63 35.84 2.73
N ASN A 424 7.59 36.42 3.46
CA ASN A 424 8.46 37.53 3.01
C ASN A 424 9.49 37.16 1.91
N HIS A 425 9.41 35.97 1.31
CA HIS A 425 10.35 35.50 0.29
C HIS A 425 9.58 34.91 -0.91
N VAL A 426 9.81 35.49 -2.08
CA VAL A 426 9.27 34.95 -3.34
C VAL A 426 10.21 33.85 -3.82
N GLU A 427 9.80 32.61 -3.72
CA GLU A 427 10.61 31.44 -4.11
C GLU A 427 10.44 31.05 -5.59
N TYR A 428 9.47 31.65 -6.29
CA TYR A 428 9.02 31.26 -7.63
C TYR A 428 8.80 29.73 -7.75
N GLU A 429 8.27 29.11 -6.70
CA GLU A 429 8.21 27.66 -6.60
C GLU A 429 7.25 27.05 -7.63
N VAL A 430 7.72 26.02 -8.32
CA VAL A 430 6.94 25.06 -9.09
C VAL A 430 7.01 23.72 -8.38
N LEU A 431 5.83 23.24 -7.99
CA LEU A 431 5.66 21.95 -7.34
C LEU A 431 5.06 20.95 -8.32
N LEU A 432 5.83 19.91 -8.65
CA LEU A 432 5.33 18.75 -9.37
C LEU A 432 4.76 17.72 -8.39
N ASP A 433 3.74 16.99 -8.86
CA ASP A 433 3.12 15.89 -8.13
C ASP A 433 4.12 14.81 -7.67
N ALA A 434 3.68 13.93 -6.78
CA ALA A 434 4.46 12.78 -6.34
C ALA A 434 4.54 11.68 -7.42
N GLY A 435 5.70 11.02 -7.52
CA GLY A 435 5.89 9.85 -8.40
C GLY A 435 6.32 10.20 -9.83
N TYR A 436 6.91 11.37 -10.05
CA TYR A 436 7.41 11.75 -11.37
C TYR A 436 8.64 10.96 -11.79
N ARG A 437 8.71 10.66 -13.09
CA ARG A 437 9.87 10.07 -13.74
C ARG A 437 10.60 11.13 -14.55
N PHE A 438 11.92 11.05 -14.48
CA PHE A 438 12.82 11.95 -15.15
C PHE A 438 13.82 11.14 -15.97
N ARG A 439 14.17 11.66 -17.15
CA ARG A 439 15.31 11.19 -17.92
C ARG A 439 16.47 12.13 -17.65
N VAL A 440 17.64 11.58 -17.37
CA VAL A 440 18.87 12.37 -17.31
C VAL A 440 19.29 12.72 -18.73
N ILE A 441 19.35 14.00 -19.04
CA ILE A 441 19.75 14.50 -20.35
C ILE A 441 21.25 14.79 -20.39
N GLU A 442 21.73 15.46 -19.36
CA GLU A 442 23.12 15.92 -19.27
C GLU A 442 23.56 15.95 -17.81
N LYS A 443 24.86 15.73 -17.58
CA LYS A 443 25.49 15.83 -16.27
C LYS A 443 26.85 16.51 -16.40
N THR A 444 27.09 17.51 -15.56
CA THR A 444 28.40 18.12 -15.30
C THR A 444 28.80 17.89 -13.83
N GLU A 445 29.92 18.45 -13.40
CA GLU A 445 30.39 18.36 -12.01
C GLU A 445 29.42 19.00 -11.01
N ASP A 446 28.74 20.07 -11.43
CA ASP A 446 27.90 20.95 -10.62
C ASP A 446 26.43 21.02 -11.09
N ARG A 447 26.08 20.30 -12.16
CA ARG A 447 24.74 20.36 -12.75
C ARG A 447 24.23 19.01 -13.21
N LEU A 448 22.93 18.80 -13.03
CA LEU A 448 22.17 17.71 -13.64
C LEU A 448 21.01 18.29 -14.43
N VAL A 449 20.85 17.89 -15.68
CA VAL A 449 19.69 18.25 -16.51
C VAL A 449 18.74 17.06 -16.55
N LEU A 450 17.54 17.26 -16.00
CA LEU A 450 16.46 16.29 -15.97
C LEU A 450 15.34 16.71 -16.93
N GLU A 451 14.73 15.75 -17.60
CA GLU A 451 13.53 15.94 -18.39
C GLU A 451 12.39 15.10 -17.86
N VAL A 452 11.26 15.74 -17.57
CA VAL A 452 10.04 15.04 -17.15
C VAL A 452 9.57 14.14 -18.28
N ILE A 453 9.45 12.85 -17.99
CA ILE A 453 9.04 11.86 -18.99
C ILE A 453 7.51 11.83 -19.11
N THR A 454 7.07 11.82 -20.36
CA THR A 454 5.67 11.63 -20.77
C THR A 454 5.55 10.16 -21.22
N GLY A 455 4.46 9.48 -20.87
CA GLY A 455 4.43 8.01 -20.92
C GLY A 455 4.67 7.36 -22.30
N ARG A 456 5.26 6.15 -22.25
CA ARG A 456 5.36 5.05 -23.24
C ARG A 456 6.45 4.98 -24.32
N GLU A 457 7.31 5.97 -24.54
CA GLU A 457 8.30 5.86 -25.64
C GLU A 457 9.59 5.08 -25.33
N ASP A 458 9.91 4.73 -24.07
CA ASP A 458 11.18 4.04 -23.75
C ASP A 458 11.07 2.57 -23.31
N GLU A 459 9.94 1.88 -23.57
CA GLU A 459 9.86 0.42 -23.36
C GLU A 459 10.19 -0.39 -24.63
N ALA A 460 10.92 0.21 -25.59
CA ALA A 460 11.35 -0.46 -26.84
C ALA A 460 12.73 -1.11 -26.72
#